data_AF-A0A2N2WEP0-F1
#
_entry.id   AF-A0A2N2WEP0-F1
#
_cell.length_a   1.000
_cell.length_b   1.000
_cell.length_c   1.000
_cell.angle_alpha   90.00
_cell.angle_beta   90.00
_cell.angle_gamma   90.00
#
_symmetry.space_group_name_H-M   'P 1'
#
loop_
_entity.id
_entity.type
_entity.pdbx_description
1 polymer ?
#
loop_
_entity_poly.entity_id
_entity_poly.type
_entity_poly.pdbx_seq_one_letter_code
_entity_poly.pdbx_strand_id
1 'polypeptide(L)'
;MQLAINDCRTAIDNWNSIKSHYDEIEKYFDPRKIYCFKKEDLDWIKPLNENDYFLLFPGIYDEKMVFIVAPTDSTGNVKRLDSYRCLTSGYLDKDLQLYENSSVLKPVTLTKDFQFINFASQEKDLLSADDPTLTIADFSEGLNLWVEQSMDWFSEECNNHNGERIFKVFNVPLADLKLDTDAEKVYTFFGLKESLLYNMLVPELYFVAENSQGTMLTLNSGEKTGNTSDLSKPCPPFCNKVAEFPA
;
A
#
# COMPACT_ATOMS: atom_id res chain seq x y z
N MET A 1 -4.43 8.16 -13.75
CA MET A 1 -4.14 9.37 -14.56
C MET A 1 -2.66 9.40 -14.91
N GLN A 2 -2.20 10.33 -15.74
CA GLN A 2 -0.77 10.51 -16.04
C GLN A 2 -0.39 11.97 -15.82
N LEU A 3 0.68 12.21 -15.07
CA LEU A 3 1.16 13.54 -14.72
C LEU A 3 2.56 13.76 -15.30
N ALA A 4 2.84 14.97 -15.77
CA ALA A 4 4.18 15.34 -16.18
C ALA A 4 5.12 15.34 -14.96
N ILE A 5 6.42 15.11 -15.20
CA ILE A 5 7.41 15.03 -14.11
C ILE A 5 7.38 16.23 -13.15
N ASN A 6 7.13 17.45 -13.66
CA ASN A 6 7.03 18.64 -12.83
C ASN A 6 5.77 18.64 -11.95
N ASP A 7 4.63 18.18 -12.49
CA ASP A 7 3.38 18.07 -11.72
C ASP A 7 3.51 17.00 -10.62
N CYS A 8 4.21 15.90 -10.91
CA CYS A 8 4.53 14.89 -9.90
C CYS A 8 5.36 15.48 -8.75
N ARG A 9 6.38 16.29 -9.05
CA ARG A 9 7.19 16.96 -8.02
C ARG A 9 6.36 17.89 -7.17
N THR A 10 5.57 18.77 -7.80
CA THR A 10 4.67 19.67 -7.09
C THR A 10 3.71 18.91 -6.18
N ALA A 11 3.15 17.77 -6.65
CA ALA A 11 2.28 16.96 -5.82
C ALA A 11 3.00 16.34 -4.61
N ILE A 12 4.22 15.85 -4.77
CA ILE A 12 5.06 15.30 -3.69
C ILE A 12 5.45 16.39 -2.70
N ASP A 13 5.86 17.57 -3.20
CA ASP A 13 6.21 18.72 -2.37
C ASP A 13 5.02 19.21 -1.56
N ASN A 14 3.82 19.24 -2.15
CA ASN A 14 2.59 19.57 -1.44
C ASN A 14 2.35 18.58 -0.28
N TRP A 15 2.46 17.27 -0.52
CA TRP A 15 2.36 16.26 0.56
C TRP A 15 3.40 16.49 1.65
N ASN A 16 4.66 16.69 1.27
CA ASN A 16 5.75 16.94 2.21
C ASN A 16 5.55 18.21 3.05
N SER A 17 4.90 19.23 2.49
CA SER A 17 4.61 20.48 3.20
C SER A 17 3.46 20.36 4.21
N ILE A 18 2.50 19.46 3.96
CA ILE A 18 1.32 19.31 4.83
C ILE A 18 1.48 18.21 5.88
N LYS A 19 2.37 17.22 5.67
CA LYS A 19 2.42 16.03 6.53
C LYS A 19 2.87 16.29 7.98
N SER A 20 3.30 17.50 8.32
CA SER A 20 3.58 17.94 9.69
C SER A 20 2.40 18.68 10.35
N HIS A 21 1.28 18.83 9.65
CA HIS A 21 0.13 19.63 10.05
C HIS A 21 -1.14 18.77 10.00
N TYR A 22 -1.57 18.29 11.17
CA TYR A 22 -2.73 17.40 11.28
C TYR A 22 -3.99 17.96 10.62
N ASP A 23 -4.31 19.24 10.87
CA ASP A 23 -5.47 19.92 10.29
C ASP A 23 -5.46 19.96 8.75
N GLU A 24 -4.27 19.91 8.12
CA GLU A 24 -4.16 19.81 6.67
C GLU A 24 -4.32 18.37 6.19
N ILE A 25 -3.76 17.40 6.91
CA ILE A 25 -3.93 15.97 6.59
C ILE A 25 -5.42 15.60 6.61
N GLU A 26 -6.17 16.03 7.62
CA GLU A 26 -7.60 15.74 7.80
C GLU A 26 -8.45 16.15 6.58
N LYS A 27 -8.04 17.20 5.84
CA LYS A 27 -8.77 17.65 4.64
C LYS A 27 -8.68 16.67 3.46
N TYR A 28 -7.56 15.96 3.35
CA TYR A 28 -7.26 15.13 2.18
C TYR A 28 -7.34 13.64 2.46
N PHE A 29 -7.26 13.26 3.74
CA PHE A 29 -7.22 11.88 4.18
C PHE A 29 -8.59 11.36 4.58
N ASP A 30 -8.95 10.19 4.08
CA ASP A 30 -10.11 9.44 4.54
C ASP A 30 -9.66 7.98 4.72
N PRO A 31 -9.73 7.42 5.94
CA PRO A 31 -9.27 6.07 6.24
C PRO A 31 -9.95 4.97 5.40
N ARG A 32 -11.11 5.26 4.80
CA ARG A 32 -11.87 4.31 3.97
C ARG A 32 -11.60 4.43 2.48
N LYS A 33 -10.75 5.37 2.06
CA LYS A 33 -10.34 5.45 0.66
C LYS A 33 -9.27 4.40 0.34
N ILE A 34 -9.38 3.85 -0.86
CA ILE A 34 -8.47 2.88 -1.46
C ILE A 34 -7.85 3.45 -2.73
N TYR A 35 -6.80 2.77 -3.20
CA TYR A 35 -6.25 2.98 -4.53
C TYR A 35 -6.44 1.73 -5.36
N CYS A 36 -6.44 1.87 -6.68
CA CYS A 36 -6.65 0.76 -7.58
C CYS A 36 -5.71 0.87 -8.77
N PHE A 37 -4.83 -0.13 -8.90
CA PHE A 37 -4.10 -0.35 -10.15
C PHE A 37 -5.04 -1.03 -11.13
N LYS A 38 -5.17 -0.46 -12.32
CA LYS A 38 -5.84 -1.12 -13.44
C LYS A 38 -4.81 -1.89 -14.25
N LYS A 39 -5.27 -2.84 -15.06
CA LYS A 39 -4.42 -3.54 -16.04
C LYS A 39 -3.49 -2.62 -16.83
N GLU A 40 -3.97 -1.46 -17.28
CA GLU A 40 -3.15 -0.47 -17.99
C GLU A 40 -1.97 0.06 -17.16
N ASP A 41 -2.15 0.21 -15.83
CA ASP A 41 -1.09 0.67 -14.94
C ASP A 41 -0.06 -0.45 -14.72
N LEU A 42 -0.52 -1.69 -14.59
CA LEU A 42 0.33 -2.88 -14.47
C LEU A 42 1.17 -3.11 -15.74
N ASP A 43 0.53 -3.06 -16.91
CA ASP A 43 1.17 -3.19 -18.22
C ASP A 43 2.16 -2.05 -18.50
N TRP A 44 1.95 -0.88 -17.88
CA TRP A 44 2.87 0.25 -17.98
C TRP A 44 4.12 0.08 -17.10
N ILE A 45 3.99 -0.41 -15.86
CA ILE A 45 5.12 -0.60 -14.93
C ILE A 45 6.04 -1.71 -15.44
N LYS A 46 5.46 -2.85 -15.87
CA LYS A 46 6.18 -4.10 -16.14
C LYS A 46 7.39 -3.95 -17.09
N PRO A 47 7.29 -3.31 -18.27
CA PRO A 47 8.44 -3.16 -19.16
C PRO A 47 9.42 -2.04 -18.75
N LEU A 48 9.02 -1.14 -17.85
CA LEU A 48 9.82 0.00 -17.44
C LEU A 48 10.70 -0.31 -16.23
N ASN A 49 10.24 -1.18 -15.34
CA ASN A 49 10.90 -1.51 -14.07
C ASN A 49 12.03 -2.51 -14.26
N GLU A 50 13.19 -2.25 -13.67
CA GLU A 50 14.39 -3.09 -13.81
C GLU A 50 14.76 -3.85 -12.51
N ASN A 51 13.97 -3.71 -11.43
CA ASN A 51 14.10 -4.49 -10.20
C ASN A 51 12.83 -5.31 -9.90
N ASP A 52 12.85 -6.04 -8.80
CA ASP A 52 11.73 -6.79 -8.22
C ASP A 52 10.79 -5.92 -7.36
N TYR A 53 11.05 -4.61 -7.26
CA TYR A 53 10.18 -3.63 -6.61
C TYR A 53 10.10 -2.32 -7.41
N PHE A 54 9.06 -1.55 -7.15
CA PHE A 54 8.89 -0.16 -7.60
C PHE A 54 8.51 0.73 -6.42
N LEU A 55 8.42 2.04 -6.66
CA LEU A 55 8.17 3.02 -5.62
C LEU A 55 6.79 3.67 -5.78
N LEU A 56 6.10 3.87 -4.66
CA LEU A 56 4.91 4.72 -4.59
C LEU A 56 5.20 5.97 -3.78
N PHE A 57 5.05 7.12 -4.41
CA PHE A 57 5.18 8.41 -3.74
C PHE A 57 3.79 8.99 -3.45
N PRO A 58 3.41 9.22 -2.18
CA PRO A 58 2.23 10.00 -1.85
C PRO A 58 2.38 11.44 -2.36
N GLY A 59 1.28 12.01 -2.83
CA GLY A 59 1.21 13.40 -3.28
C GLY A 59 -0.18 14.00 -3.09
N ILE A 60 -0.25 15.33 -3.11
CA ILE A 60 -1.51 16.09 -3.18
C ILE A 60 -1.61 16.77 -4.53
N TYR A 61 -2.58 16.33 -5.34
CA TYR A 61 -2.85 16.87 -6.67
C TYR A 61 -4.36 17.04 -6.87
N ASP A 62 -4.79 18.20 -7.39
CA ASP A 62 -6.22 18.51 -7.59
C ASP A 62 -7.05 18.28 -6.30
N GLU A 63 -6.55 18.81 -5.17
CA GLU A 63 -7.15 18.69 -3.83
C GLU A 63 -7.42 17.24 -3.38
N LYS A 64 -6.67 16.28 -3.92
CA LYS A 64 -6.81 14.85 -3.62
C LYS A 64 -5.47 14.23 -3.30
N MET A 65 -5.50 13.27 -2.39
CA MET A 65 -4.37 12.37 -2.19
C MET A 65 -4.26 11.40 -3.37
N VAL A 66 -3.05 11.32 -3.92
CA VAL A 66 -2.67 10.45 -5.03
C VAL A 66 -1.42 9.64 -4.68
N PHE A 67 -1.26 8.50 -5.33
CA PHE A 67 0.02 7.79 -5.38
C PHE A 67 0.65 7.90 -6.76
N ILE A 68 1.86 8.43 -6.84
CA ILE A 68 2.67 8.46 -8.05
C ILE A 68 3.45 7.15 -8.14
N VAL A 69 3.26 6.44 -9.25
CA VAL A 69 3.87 5.16 -9.53
C VAL A 69 5.21 5.39 -10.23
N ALA A 70 6.29 5.00 -9.57
CA ALA A 70 7.66 5.27 -10.02
C ALA A 70 8.44 3.96 -10.22
N PRO A 71 8.61 3.50 -11.47
CA PRO A 71 9.50 2.40 -11.80
C PRO A 71 10.95 2.70 -11.40
N THR A 72 11.72 1.67 -11.10
CA THR A 72 13.13 1.77 -10.72
C THR A 72 14.05 1.29 -11.85
N ASP A 73 15.23 1.92 -11.96
CA ASP A 73 16.33 1.47 -12.84
C ASP A 73 17.16 0.37 -12.17
N SER A 74 18.10 -0.27 -12.89
CA SER A 74 18.93 -1.35 -12.35
C SER A 74 19.75 -1.01 -11.08
N THR A 75 19.82 0.26 -10.67
CA THR A 75 20.51 0.72 -9.45
C THR A 75 19.57 0.93 -8.27
N GLY A 76 18.27 0.75 -8.46
CA GLY A 76 17.23 0.98 -7.46
C GLY A 76 16.75 2.43 -7.37
N ASN A 77 17.23 3.31 -8.26
CA ASN A 77 16.78 4.71 -8.30
C ASN A 77 15.51 4.84 -9.15
N VAL A 78 14.74 5.90 -8.93
CA VAL A 78 13.57 6.19 -9.78
C VAL A 78 14.04 6.41 -11.22
N LYS A 79 13.48 5.61 -12.14
CA LYS A 79 13.72 5.77 -13.58
C LYS A 79 13.13 7.10 -14.03
N ARG A 80 13.96 7.94 -14.65
CA ARG A 80 13.54 9.27 -15.15
C ARG A 80 12.67 9.11 -16.40
N LEU A 81 11.44 9.60 -16.32
CA LEU A 81 10.45 9.60 -17.41
C LEU A 81 9.87 11.02 -17.59
N ASP A 82 9.34 11.32 -18.77
CA ASP A 82 8.68 12.61 -19.00
C ASP A 82 7.37 12.76 -18.23
N SER A 83 6.73 11.62 -17.91
CA SER A 83 5.49 11.55 -17.16
C SER A 83 5.34 10.21 -16.45
N TYR A 84 4.55 10.21 -15.38
CA TYR A 84 4.32 9.05 -14.51
C TYR A 84 2.83 8.78 -14.36
N ARG A 85 2.49 7.50 -14.13
CA ARG A 85 1.12 7.11 -13.76
C ARG A 85 0.85 7.52 -12.32
N CYS A 86 -0.37 7.97 -12.06
CA CYS A 86 -0.84 8.27 -10.72
C CYS A 86 -2.18 7.59 -10.44
N LEU A 87 -2.24 6.95 -9.28
CA LEU A 87 -3.45 6.36 -8.71
C LEU A 87 -4.17 7.43 -7.91
N THR A 88 -5.45 7.60 -8.17
CA THR A 88 -6.32 8.48 -7.39
C THR A 88 -7.03 7.68 -6.32
N SER A 89 -7.15 8.25 -5.14
CA SER A 89 -7.96 7.67 -4.08
C SER A 89 -9.45 7.61 -4.47
N GLY A 90 -10.15 6.58 -4.02
CA GLY A 90 -11.57 6.38 -4.25
C GLY A 90 -12.18 5.46 -3.20
N TYR A 91 -13.48 5.22 -3.28
CA TYR A 91 -14.15 4.22 -2.43
C TYR A 91 -14.27 2.91 -3.18
N LEU A 92 -14.39 1.83 -2.41
CA LEU A 92 -14.72 0.53 -2.96
C LEU A 92 -16.12 0.59 -3.58
N ASP A 93 -16.25 0.15 -4.84
CA ASP A 93 -17.48 0.24 -5.61
C ASP A 93 -18.38 -1.00 -5.48
N LYS A 94 -17.83 -2.09 -4.90
CA LYS A 94 -18.49 -3.38 -4.70
C LYS A 94 -17.86 -4.13 -3.53
N ASP A 95 -18.59 -5.09 -2.99
CA ASP A 95 -18.00 -6.02 -2.01
C ASP A 95 -16.97 -6.94 -2.69
N LEU A 96 -15.92 -7.31 -1.98
CA LEU A 96 -14.84 -8.18 -2.46
C LEU A 96 -14.94 -9.56 -1.80
N GLN A 97 -14.68 -10.61 -2.57
CA GLN A 97 -14.60 -11.98 -2.08
C GLN A 97 -13.13 -12.39 -1.93
N LEU A 98 -12.67 -12.57 -0.69
CA LEU A 98 -11.30 -12.89 -0.32
C LEU A 98 -11.11 -14.39 -0.07
N TYR A 99 -9.96 -14.92 -0.51
CA TYR A 99 -9.61 -16.35 -0.38
C TYR A 99 -8.19 -16.51 0.17
N GLU A 100 -8.01 -17.45 1.11
CA GLU A 100 -6.68 -17.89 1.55
C GLU A 100 -6.10 -18.88 0.54
N ASN A 101 -4.78 -18.78 0.29
CA ASN A 101 -4.05 -19.59 -0.72
C ASN A 101 -4.22 -21.11 -0.58
N SER A 102 -4.64 -21.60 0.58
CA SER A 102 -4.76 -23.01 0.91
C SER A 102 -6.21 -23.54 0.88
N SER A 103 -7.24 -22.68 0.83
CA SER A 103 -8.64 -23.11 1.01
C SER A 103 -9.62 -22.32 0.13
N VAL A 104 -9.91 -22.86 -1.06
CA VAL A 104 -10.98 -22.35 -1.96
C VAL A 104 -12.39 -22.52 -1.36
N LEU A 105 -12.52 -23.18 -0.20
CA LEU A 105 -13.81 -23.70 0.27
C LEU A 105 -14.65 -22.70 1.09
N LYS A 106 -14.10 -21.58 1.58
CA LYS A 106 -14.85 -20.59 2.38
C LYS A 106 -14.37 -19.16 2.12
N PRO A 107 -14.99 -18.43 1.18
CA PRO A 107 -14.65 -17.02 0.97
C PRO A 107 -15.06 -16.15 2.15
N VAL A 108 -14.22 -15.17 2.47
CA VAL A 108 -14.56 -14.07 3.38
C VAL A 108 -14.97 -12.88 2.53
N THR A 109 -16.10 -12.24 2.85
CA THR A 109 -16.55 -11.05 2.12
C THR A 109 -16.07 -9.79 2.83
N LEU A 110 -15.28 -8.96 2.16
CA LEU A 110 -14.99 -7.58 2.57
C LEU A 110 -16.02 -6.66 1.93
N THR A 111 -16.86 -6.03 2.74
CA THR A 111 -17.86 -5.09 2.23
C THR A 111 -17.22 -3.77 1.80
N LYS A 112 -17.93 -3.01 0.98
CA LYS A 112 -17.57 -1.62 0.63
C LYS A 112 -17.37 -0.69 1.84
N ASP A 113 -17.97 -1.03 2.98
CA ASP A 113 -17.89 -0.29 4.24
C ASP A 113 -16.78 -0.82 5.17
N PHE A 114 -15.88 -1.66 4.62
CA PHE A 114 -14.76 -2.32 5.29
C PHE A 114 -15.17 -3.23 6.44
N GLN A 115 -16.29 -3.94 6.29
CA GLN A 115 -16.72 -4.99 7.23
C GLN A 115 -16.41 -6.36 6.67
N PHE A 116 -15.97 -7.29 7.52
CA PHE A 116 -15.71 -8.67 7.14
C PHE A 116 -16.91 -9.56 7.50
N ILE A 117 -17.51 -10.22 6.50
CA ILE A 117 -18.63 -11.17 6.64
C ILE A 117 -18.12 -12.59 6.37
N ASN A 118 -18.69 -13.58 7.06
CA ASN A 118 -18.26 -15.00 7.00
C ASN A 118 -16.84 -15.23 7.50
N PHE A 119 -16.28 -14.26 8.23
CA PHE A 119 -15.06 -14.40 8.99
C PHE A 119 -15.37 -15.22 10.25
N ALA A 120 -15.50 -16.54 10.08
CA ALA A 120 -15.45 -17.44 11.23
C ALA A 120 -14.05 -17.33 11.81
N SER A 121 -13.94 -17.05 13.11
CA SER A 121 -12.69 -17.09 13.86
C SER A 121 -12.05 -18.46 13.62
N GLN A 122 -11.17 -18.55 12.63
CA GLN A 122 -10.41 -19.75 12.40
C GLN A 122 -9.58 -19.91 13.66
N GLU A 123 -9.89 -20.98 14.41
CA GLU A 123 -9.10 -21.38 15.55
C GLU A 123 -7.63 -21.39 15.11
N LYS A 124 -6.76 -20.83 15.96
CA LYS A 124 -5.31 -20.94 15.85
C LYS A 124 -4.91 -22.42 15.90
N ASP A 125 -5.19 -23.18 14.86
CA ASP A 125 -4.62 -24.50 14.68
C ASP A 125 -3.20 -24.29 14.17
N LEU A 126 -2.29 -24.23 15.16
CA LEU A 126 -0.89 -24.60 15.12
C LEU A 126 -0.18 -24.32 13.79
N LEU A 127 0.39 -23.12 13.72
CA LEU A 127 1.40 -22.69 12.74
C LEU A 127 2.40 -23.82 12.48
N SER A 128 2.39 -24.33 11.25
CA SER A 128 3.54 -25.05 10.71
C SER A 128 4.66 -24.02 10.54
N ALA A 129 5.87 -24.33 11.02
CA ALA A 129 7.00 -23.39 11.09
C ALA A 129 7.52 -22.85 9.74
N ASP A 130 6.84 -23.16 8.63
CA ASP A 130 7.26 -22.90 7.24
C ASP A 130 6.31 -21.95 6.46
N ASP A 131 5.32 -21.30 7.10
CA ASP A 131 4.34 -20.46 6.36
C ASP A 131 4.41 -18.95 6.73
N PRO A 132 5.32 -18.18 6.11
CA PRO A 132 5.33 -16.71 6.17
C PRO A 132 4.29 -16.01 5.28
N THR A 133 3.08 -16.56 5.12
CA THR A 133 2.04 -15.91 4.29
C THR A 133 1.14 -14.98 5.12
N LEU A 134 0.99 -13.72 4.70
CA LEU A 134 -0.03 -12.78 5.21
C LEU A 134 -1.43 -13.40 5.12
N THR A 135 -2.14 -13.52 6.24
CA THR A 135 -3.47 -14.14 6.30
C THR A 135 -4.60 -13.13 6.16
N ILE A 136 -5.84 -13.59 5.88
CA ILE A 136 -7.02 -12.70 5.90
C ILE A 136 -7.24 -12.12 7.30
N ALA A 137 -6.85 -12.86 8.35
CA ALA A 137 -6.90 -12.36 9.71
C ALA A 137 -5.96 -11.17 9.93
N ASP A 138 -4.71 -11.27 9.49
CA ASP A 138 -3.73 -10.19 9.59
C ASP A 138 -4.20 -8.95 8.82
N PHE A 139 -4.71 -9.14 7.60
CA PHE A 139 -5.28 -8.05 6.80
C PHE A 139 -6.48 -7.41 7.48
N SER A 140 -7.40 -8.21 8.03
CA SER A 140 -8.57 -7.71 8.73
C SER A 140 -8.18 -6.91 9.97
N GLU A 141 -7.21 -7.40 10.76
CA GLU A 141 -6.71 -6.69 11.94
C GLU A 141 -6.07 -5.37 11.55
N GLY A 142 -5.15 -5.37 10.59
CA GLY A 142 -4.46 -4.16 10.16
C GLY A 142 -5.38 -3.13 9.51
N LEU A 143 -6.38 -3.57 8.73
CA LEU A 143 -7.39 -2.69 8.14
C LEU A 143 -8.31 -2.08 9.20
N ASN A 144 -8.74 -2.87 10.19
CA ASN A 144 -9.57 -2.36 11.28
C ASN A 144 -8.81 -1.34 12.13
N LEU A 145 -7.57 -1.66 12.52
CA LEU A 145 -6.70 -0.72 13.23
C LEU A 145 -6.52 0.57 12.44
N TRP A 146 -6.34 0.48 11.14
CA TRP A 146 -6.24 1.64 10.28
C TRP A 146 -7.53 2.49 10.28
N VAL A 147 -8.69 1.89 10.06
CA VAL A 147 -9.98 2.61 10.05
C VAL A 147 -10.26 3.29 11.39
N GLU A 148 -9.90 2.62 12.49
CA GLU A 148 -10.17 3.10 13.85
C GLU A 148 -9.14 4.13 14.35
N GLN A 149 -7.86 3.95 14.03
CA GLN A 149 -6.76 4.66 14.71
C GLN A 149 -5.86 5.48 13.77
N SER A 150 -6.05 5.45 12.45
CA SER A 150 -5.16 6.21 11.54
C SER A 150 -5.14 7.71 11.80
N MET A 151 -6.29 8.32 12.14
CA MET A 151 -6.36 9.76 12.44
C MET A 151 -5.65 10.09 13.76
N ASP A 152 -5.83 9.27 14.79
CA ASP A 152 -5.08 9.42 16.06
C ASP A 152 -3.58 9.22 15.83
N TRP A 153 -3.20 8.26 14.99
CA TRP A 153 -1.82 8.05 14.57
C TRP A 153 -1.23 9.27 13.86
N PHE A 154 -1.95 9.87 12.91
CA PHE A 154 -1.50 11.11 12.25
C PHE A 154 -1.36 12.27 13.24
N SER A 155 -2.31 12.42 14.17
CA SER A 155 -2.26 13.45 15.21
C SER A 155 -1.03 13.29 16.10
N GLU A 156 -0.77 12.07 16.56
CA GLU A 156 0.42 11.72 17.36
C GLU A 156 1.72 12.02 16.58
N GLU A 157 1.81 11.60 15.33
CA GLU A 157 2.98 11.85 14.49
C GLU A 157 3.21 13.34 14.22
N CYS A 158 2.15 14.12 14.00
CA CYS A 158 2.28 15.56 13.81
C CYS A 158 2.71 16.27 15.10
N ASN A 159 2.09 15.95 16.23
CA ASN A 159 2.29 16.67 17.48
C ASN A 159 3.61 16.32 18.19
N ASN A 160 4.01 15.06 18.15
CA ASN A 160 5.17 14.57 18.90
C ASN A 160 6.41 14.32 18.03
N HIS A 161 6.22 14.22 16.71
CA HIS A 161 7.30 13.89 15.77
C HIS A 161 7.39 14.84 14.57
N ASN A 162 6.66 15.97 14.59
CA ASN A 162 6.62 16.96 13.51
C ASN A 162 6.34 16.35 12.13
N GLY A 163 5.59 15.23 12.10
CA GLY A 163 5.30 14.46 10.90
C GLY A 163 6.53 13.87 10.21
N GLU A 164 7.68 13.82 10.85
CA GLU A 164 8.92 13.34 10.24
C GLU A 164 8.81 11.88 9.83
N ARG A 165 8.14 11.06 10.64
CA ARG A 165 7.94 9.62 10.43
C ARG A 165 6.73 9.28 9.55
N ILE A 166 5.91 10.26 9.19
CA ILE A 166 4.85 10.06 8.21
C ILE A 166 5.48 9.74 6.86
N PHE A 167 4.98 8.65 6.27
CA PHE A 167 5.47 8.00 5.07
C PHE A 167 5.76 8.98 3.94
N LYS A 168 6.94 8.84 3.34
CA LYS A 168 7.41 9.63 2.18
C LYS A 168 7.42 8.82 0.89
N VAL A 169 7.60 7.51 1.01
CA VAL A 169 7.65 6.57 -0.10
C VAL A 169 7.35 5.18 0.44
N PHE A 170 6.68 4.36 -0.38
CA PHE A 170 6.53 2.93 -0.14
C PHE A 170 7.34 2.17 -1.18
N ASN A 171 8.10 1.17 -0.73
CA ASN A 171 8.66 0.15 -1.61
C ASN A 171 7.59 -0.91 -1.83
N VAL A 172 7.25 -1.18 -3.09
CA VAL A 172 6.23 -2.16 -3.44
C VAL A 172 6.86 -3.28 -4.26
N PRO A 173 6.97 -4.50 -3.71
CA PRO A 173 7.37 -5.67 -4.48
C PRO A 173 6.46 -5.90 -5.69
N LEU A 174 7.03 -6.18 -6.86
CA LEU A 174 6.27 -6.54 -8.06
C LEU A 174 5.46 -7.84 -7.85
N ALA A 175 5.94 -8.73 -6.98
CA ALA A 175 5.24 -9.94 -6.59
C ALA A 175 3.88 -9.66 -5.94
N ASP A 176 3.73 -8.52 -5.26
CA ASP A 176 2.49 -8.12 -4.57
C ASP A 176 1.42 -7.64 -5.56
N LEU A 177 1.83 -7.13 -6.72
CA LEU A 177 0.92 -6.78 -7.81
C LEU A 177 0.49 -7.96 -8.67
N LYS A 178 1.06 -9.15 -8.43
CA LYS A 178 0.80 -10.38 -9.22
C LYS A 178 0.87 -10.11 -10.74
N LEU A 179 1.90 -9.39 -11.21
CA LEU A 179 2.05 -8.99 -12.61
C LEU A 179 2.11 -10.16 -13.62
N ASP A 180 2.26 -11.39 -13.14
CA ASP A 180 2.28 -12.62 -13.94
C ASP A 180 0.96 -13.40 -13.88
N THR A 181 -0.07 -12.88 -13.20
CA THR A 181 -1.43 -13.46 -13.21
C THR A 181 -2.35 -12.66 -14.12
N ASP A 182 -3.49 -13.24 -14.49
CA ASP A 182 -4.56 -12.56 -15.25
C ASP A 182 -5.34 -11.54 -14.39
N ALA A 183 -4.65 -10.80 -13.51
CA ALA A 183 -5.25 -9.77 -12.68
C ALA A 183 -5.73 -8.59 -13.54
N GLU A 184 -7.00 -8.22 -13.39
CA GLU A 184 -7.60 -7.07 -14.07
C GLU A 184 -7.44 -5.79 -13.27
N LYS A 185 -7.52 -5.92 -11.94
CA LYS A 185 -7.38 -4.82 -10.99
C LYS A 185 -6.61 -5.30 -9.75
N VAL A 186 -5.84 -4.41 -9.15
CA VAL A 186 -5.27 -4.65 -7.82
C VAL A 186 -5.72 -3.50 -6.92
N TYR A 187 -6.50 -3.82 -5.90
CA TYR A 187 -6.92 -2.87 -4.88
C TYR A 187 -5.81 -2.73 -3.85
N THR A 188 -5.53 -1.50 -3.46
CA THR A 188 -4.52 -1.16 -2.47
C THR A 188 -5.21 -0.50 -1.28
N PHE A 189 -5.09 -1.14 -0.13
CA PHE A 189 -5.62 -0.68 1.14
C PHE A 189 -4.47 -0.24 2.04
N PHE A 190 -4.74 0.74 2.90
CA PHE A 190 -3.84 0.99 4.01
C PHE A 190 -4.14 0.07 5.18
N GLY A 191 -3.10 -0.22 5.96
CA GLY A 191 -3.17 -0.94 7.23
C GLY A 191 -2.30 -0.28 8.28
N LEU A 192 -2.53 -0.62 9.55
CA LEU A 192 -1.56 -0.40 10.63
C LEU A 192 -1.09 -1.75 11.17
N LYS A 193 0.20 -1.85 11.43
CA LYS A 193 0.83 -3.02 12.05
C LYS A 193 1.66 -2.62 13.24
N GLU A 194 1.58 -3.39 14.32
CA GLU A 194 2.48 -3.22 15.45
C GLU A 194 3.91 -3.61 15.07
N SER A 195 4.85 -2.69 15.29
CA SER A 195 6.27 -2.99 15.19
C SER A 195 6.86 -3.14 16.59
N LEU A 196 7.23 -4.37 16.97
CA LEU A 196 7.95 -4.64 18.21
C LEU A 196 9.32 -3.95 18.26
N LEU A 197 9.98 -3.79 17.10
CA LEU A 197 11.30 -3.18 17.00
C LEU A 197 11.24 -1.66 17.29
N TYR A 198 10.21 -1.00 16.77
CA TYR A 198 10.04 0.44 16.91
C TYR A 198 9.10 0.82 18.06
N ASN A 199 8.45 -0.18 18.67
CA ASN A 199 7.44 -0.02 19.71
C ASN A 199 6.35 1.00 19.31
N MET A 200 5.86 0.89 18.08
CA MET A 200 4.85 1.80 17.50
C MET A 200 4.01 1.10 16.43
N LEU A 201 2.86 1.68 16.09
CA LEU A 201 2.08 1.32 14.91
C LEU A 201 2.75 1.89 13.65
N VAL A 202 2.90 1.06 12.64
CA VAL A 202 3.53 1.40 11.36
C VAL A 202 2.49 1.23 10.25
N PRO A 203 2.26 2.26 9.41
CA PRO A 203 1.43 2.12 8.23
C PRO A 203 1.96 1.05 7.27
N GLU A 204 1.10 0.33 6.59
CA GLU A 204 1.49 -0.54 5.48
C GLU A 204 0.45 -0.50 4.36
N LEU A 205 0.81 -1.09 3.21
CA LEU A 205 -0.09 -1.23 2.08
C LEU A 205 -0.39 -2.71 1.86
N TYR A 206 -1.68 -3.04 1.82
CA TYR A 206 -2.17 -4.35 1.44
C TYR A 206 -2.65 -4.34 0.00
N PHE A 207 -2.26 -5.36 -0.77
CA PHE A 207 -2.64 -5.52 -2.16
C PHE A 207 -3.59 -6.70 -2.31
N VAL A 208 -4.73 -6.47 -2.96
CA VAL A 208 -5.75 -7.48 -3.19
C VAL A 208 -6.05 -7.52 -4.69
N ALA A 209 -5.64 -8.60 -5.35
CA ALA A 209 -5.74 -8.74 -6.81
C ALA A 209 -7.07 -9.38 -7.24
N GLU A 210 -7.77 -8.74 -8.18
CA GLU A 210 -9.00 -9.22 -8.81
C GLU A 210 -8.69 -9.89 -10.15
N ASN A 211 -9.17 -11.12 -10.34
CA ASN A 211 -9.11 -11.81 -11.63
C ASN A 211 -10.43 -11.69 -12.42
N SER A 212 -10.39 -12.10 -13.68
CA SER A 212 -11.52 -12.09 -14.62
C SER A 212 -12.74 -12.93 -14.19
N GLN A 213 -12.61 -13.79 -13.17
CA GLN A 213 -13.72 -14.54 -12.58
C GLN A 213 -14.32 -13.85 -11.34
N GLY A 214 -13.91 -12.62 -11.01
CA GLY A 214 -14.36 -11.88 -9.83
C GLY A 214 -13.89 -12.49 -8.50
N THR A 215 -12.88 -13.36 -8.55
CA THR A 215 -12.32 -14.07 -7.41
C THR A 215 -11.03 -13.36 -7.00
N MET A 216 -10.94 -12.87 -5.75
CA MET A 216 -9.74 -12.17 -5.30
C MET A 216 -8.67 -13.16 -4.84
N LEU A 217 -7.50 -13.11 -5.47
CA LEU A 217 -6.36 -13.96 -5.16
C LEU A 217 -5.37 -13.22 -4.26
N THR A 218 -5.09 -13.84 -3.12
CA THR A 218 -3.89 -13.71 -2.28
C THR A 218 -3.55 -12.33 -1.70
N LEU A 219 -3.56 -12.25 -0.37
CA LEU A 219 -2.79 -11.27 0.39
C LEU A 219 -1.31 -11.65 0.32
N ASN A 220 -0.51 -10.89 -0.40
CA ASN A 220 0.94 -11.07 -0.38
C ASN A 220 1.54 -10.02 0.56
N SER A 221 2.28 -10.48 1.58
CA SER A 221 3.49 -9.79 2.03
C SER A 221 4.65 -10.63 1.50
N GLY A 222 5.44 -10.09 0.57
CA GLY A 222 6.45 -10.84 -0.19
C GLY A 222 7.27 -11.85 0.62
N GLU A 223 7.56 -13.00 0.02
CA GLU A 223 8.43 -14.03 0.60
C GLU A 223 9.76 -14.20 -0.15
N LYS A 224 10.79 -14.53 0.64
CA LYS A 224 12.16 -15.00 0.30
C LYS A 224 13.33 -14.01 0.31
N THR A 225 13.43 -13.18 1.35
CA THR A 225 14.73 -12.99 2.05
C THR A 225 14.50 -12.92 3.56
N GLY A 226 15.16 -13.81 4.30
CA GLY A 226 14.85 -14.13 5.68
C GLY A 226 14.92 -12.96 6.67
N ASN A 227 14.01 -13.01 7.65
CA ASN A 227 14.05 -12.42 9.00
C ASN A 227 15.14 -11.35 9.25
N THR A 228 15.10 -10.24 8.53
CA THR A 228 15.82 -8.97 8.81
C THR A 228 15.47 -7.86 7.81
N SER A 229 14.95 -8.21 6.63
CA SER A 229 14.58 -7.24 5.59
C SER A 229 13.08 -6.97 5.61
N ASP A 230 12.72 -5.86 6.23
CA ASP A 230 11.40 -5.24 6.18
C ASP A 230 11.20 -4.59 4.80
N LEU A 231 10.46 -5.28 3.93
CA LEU A 231 10.22 -4.89 2.53
C LEU A 231 8.89 -4.13 2.35
N SER A 232 8.13 -3.91 3.42
CA SER A 232 6.92 -3.08 3.45
C SER A 232 7.05 -1.86 4.37
N LYS A 233 8.27 -1.34 4.61
CA LYS A 233 8.42 -0.05 5.30
C LYS A 233 7.78 1.08 4.46
N PRO A 234 6.75 1.80 4.93
CA PRO A 234 6.74 3.24 4.75
C PRO A 234 8.10 3.72 5.20
N CYS A 235 8.97 4.17 4.31
CA CYS A 235 10.34 4.46 4.69
C CYS A 235 10.34 5.66 5.67
N PRO A 236 10.51 5.44 6.99
CA PRO A 236 10.64 6.55 7.92
C PRO A 236 12.03 7.16 7.69
N PRO A 237 12.30 8.39 8.15
CA PRO A 237 13.50 9.16 7.80
C PRO A 237 14.86 8.53 8.16
N PHE A 238 14.90 7.32 8.70
CA PHE A 238 16.11 6.57 9.07
C PHE A 238 16.53 5.49 8.05
N CYS A 239 15.90 5.40 6.86
CA CYS A 239 16.43 4.53 5.81
C CYS A 239 17.76 5.09 5.26
N ASN A 240 18.79 4.25 5.23
CA ASN A 240 20.02 4.57 4.51
C ASN A 240 19.73 4.52 3.01
N LYS A 241 19.65 5.70 2.38
CA LYS A 241 19.20 6.01 1.00
C LYS A 241 17.69 5.89 0.80
N VAL A 242 16.97 6.97 1.10
CA VAL A 242 15.62 7.18 0.55
C VAL A 242 15.79 7.41 -0.95
N ALA A 243 15.15 6.59 -1.78
CA ALA A 243 15.10 6.86 -3.22
C ALA A 243 14.40 8.22 -3.44
N GLU A 244 15.11 9.16 -4.04
CA GLU A 244 14.58 10.49 -4.31
C GLU A 244 13.83 10.49 -5.65
N PHE A 245 12.77 11.28 -5.72
CA PHE A 245 12.09 11.51 -6.99
C PHE A 245 13.00 12.34 -7.91
N PRO A 246 13.09 12.04 -9.22
CA PRO A 246 14.11 12.65 -10.06
C PRO A 246 13.97 14.17 -10.15
N ALA A 247 15.12 14.88 -10.11
CA ALA A 247 15.26 16.34 -10.22
C ALA A 247 15.16 16.89 -11.66
#